data_AF-M8AWS0-F1
#
_entry.id   AF-M8AWS0-F1
#
_cell.length_a   1.000
_cell.length_b   1.000
_cell.length_c   1.000
_cell.angle_alpha   90.00
_cell.angle_beta   90.00
_cell.angle_gamma   90.00
#
_symmetry.space_group_name_H-M   'P 1'
#
loop_
_entity.id
_entity.type
_entity.pdbx_description
1 polymer ?
#
loop_
_entity_poly.entity_id
_entity_poly.type
_entity_poly.pdbx_seq_one_letter_code
_entity_poly.pdbx_strand_id
1 'polypeptide(L)'
;MPLGMIMPGAGGCKVVYVCREPKDMVVSLWHFLQHVHPDLALADVLDSVCSGAVPYGPVWDHILGYWRASIARPDAVLFLRDLARFVGLPFSDEEEDAGVVQDIVKLCSFGHLKPLEANSTGQLDPLVPVPREALFRKGVAGDWANHMTPEMARRLDEIVADKFHATGLTFQ
;
A
#
# COMPACT_ATOMS: atom_id res chain seq x y z
N MET A 1 -2.41 7.52 5.90
CA MET A 1 -2.71 8.41 7.04
C MET A 1 -2.19 7.72 8.30
N PRO A 2 -1.32 8.37 9.10
CA PRO A 2 -0.82 7.80 10.34
C PRO A 2 -1.96 7.50 11.32
N LEU A 3 -1.82 6.43 12.11
CA LEU A 3 -2.85 6.02 13.07
C LEU A 3 -3.21 7.12 14.08
N GLY A 4 -2.23 7.92 14.51
CA GLY A 4 -2.46 9.05 15.42
C GLY A 4 -3.26 10.21 14.82
N MET A 5 -3.43 10.26 13.50
CA MET A 5 -4.29 11.24 12.81
C MET A 5 -5.71 10.71 12.58
N ILE A 6 -5.94 9.42 12.77
CA ILE A 6 -7.29 8.86 12.80
C ILE A 6 -7.87 9.27 14.16
N MET A 7 -8.84 10.18 14.14
CA MET A 7 -9.59 10.57 15.34
C MET A 7 -9.98 9.30 16.10
N PRO A 8 -9.74 9.19 17.42
CA PRO A 8 -10.27 8.11 18.22
C PRO A 8 -11.79 8.27 18.24
N GLY A 9 -12.45 7.77 17.18
CA GLY A 9 -13.89 7.68 17.11
C GLY A 9 -14.36 6.83 18.27
N ALA A 10 -15.35 7.33 19.00
CA ALA A 10 -16.09 6.58 20.00
C ALA A 10 -16.28 5.14 19.51
N GLY A 11 -15.83 4.17 20.31
CA GLY A 11 -15.46 2.82 19.88
C GLY A 11 -16.38 2.16 18.86
N GLY A 12 -15.78 1.52 17.85
CA GLY A 12 -16.51 0.72 16.86
C GLY A 12 -15.93 0.71 15.44
N CYS A 13 -14.98 1.60 15.10
CA CYS A 13 -14.38 1.62 13.78
C CYS A 13 -13.33 0.52 13.60
N LYS A 14 -13.43 -0.25 12.50
CA LYS A 14 -12.45 -1.23 12.07
C LYS A 14 -11.49 -0.61 11.05
N VAL A 15 -10.21 -0.94 11.16
CA VAL A 15 -9.15 -0.45 10.27
C VAL A 15 -8.49 -1.62 9.57
N VAL A 16 -8.38 -1.55 8.25
CA VAL A 16 -7.60 -2.50 7.45
C VAL A 16 -6.36 -1.79 6.95
N TYR A 17 -5.19 -2.30 7.35
CA TYR A 17 -3.90 -1.80 6.91
C TYR A 17 -3.28 -2.74 5.88
N VAL A 18 -2.94 -2.18 4.72
CA VAL A 18 -2.23 -2.88 3.65
C VAL A 18 -0.80 -2.40 3.63
N CYS A 19 0.15 -3.33 3.76
CA CYS A 19 1.56 -3.04 3.63
C CYS A 19 2.09 -3.67 2.34
N ARG A 20 3.02 -2.98 1.68
CA ARG A 20 3.72 -3.45 0.49
C ARG A 20 5.20 -3.59 0.81
N GLU A 21 5.88 -4.44 0.05
CA GLU A 21 7.34 -4.45 0.02
C GLU A 21 7.87 -3.01 -0.23
N PRO A 22 8.80 -2.50 0.60
CA PRO A 22 9.23 -1.11 0.56
C PRO A 22 9.88 -0.66 -0.75
N LYS A 23 10.69 -1.49 -1.41
CA LYS A 23 11.36 -1.11 -2.66
C LYS A 23 10.34 -0.90 -3.78
N ASP A 24 9.36 -1.80 -3.91
CA ASP A 24 8.24 -1.65 -4.84
C ASP A 24 7.36 -0.44 -4.51
N MET A 25 7.17 -0.12 -3.23
CA MET A 25 6.46 1.08 -2.80
C MET A 25 7.17 2.35 -3.30
N VAL A 26 8.50 2.44 -3.14
CA VAL A 26 9.30 3.59 -3.62
C VAL A 26 9.19 3.74 -5.14
N VAL A 27 9.35 2.64 -5.89
CA VAL A 27 9.21 2.68 -7.37
C VAL A 27 7.81 3.11 -7.79
N SER A 28 6.78 2.63 -7.09
CA SER A 28 5.40 3.03 -7.36
C SER A 28 5.17 4.51 -7.10
N LEU A 29 5.71 5.05 -5.99
CA LEU A 29 5.62 6.46 -5.65
C LEU A 29 6.37 7.34 -6.66
N TRP A 30 7.57 6.94 -7.06
CA TRP A 30 8.37 7.65 -8.06
C TRP A 30 7.61 7.80 -9.37
N HIS A 31 7.11 6.71 -9.95
CA HIS A 31 6.31 6.79 -11.17
C HIS A 31 5.04 7.62 -11.02
N PHE A 32 4.37 7.55 -9.87
CA PHE A 32 3.19 8.37 -9.62
C PHE A 32 3.55 9.86 -9.63
N LEU A 33 4.60 10.26 -8.90
CA LEU A 33 5.06 11.64 -8.83
C LEU A 33 5.58 12.18 -10.16
N GLN A 34 6.09 11.33 -11.05
CA GLN A 34 6.52 11.75 -12.40
C GLN A 34 5.39 12.35 -13.25
N HIS A 35 4.12 12.08 -12.94
CA HIS A 35 3.00 12.73 -13.63
C HIS A 35 2.88 14.22 -13.28
N VAL A 36 3.46 14.65 -12.15
CA VAL A 36 3.50 16.05 -11.72
C VAL A 36 4.89 16.66 -11.92
N HIS A 37 5.94 15.84 -11.73
CA HIS A 37 7.34 16.23 -11.86
C HIS A 37 8.08 15.25 -12.78
N PRO A 38 7.97 15.41 -14.12
CA PRO A 38 8.50 14.44 -15.09
C PRO A 38 9.99 14.11 -14.93
N ASP A 39 10.78 15.11 -14.54
CA ASP A 39 12.24 15.00 -14.39
C ASP A 39 12.69 14.49 -13.00
N LEU A 40 11.74 14.09 -12.13
CA LEU A 40 12.05 13.60 -10.78
C LEU A 40 12.88 12.32 -10.85
N ALA A 41 14.06 12.33 -10.24
CA ALA A 41 14.93 11.16 -10.18
C ALA A 41 14.45 10.18 -9.09
N LEU A 42 14.61 8.88 -9.36
CA LEU A 42 14.31 7.83 -8.39
C LEU A 42 15.14 8.00 -7.10
N ALA A 43 16.39 8.46 -7.23
CA ALA A 43 17.28 8.69 -6.11
C ALA A 43 16.73 9.73 -5.13
N ASP A 44 16.13 10.82 -5.64
CA ASP A 44 15.57 11.89 -4.80
C ASP A 44 14.35 11.39 -4.01
N VAL A 45 13.50 10.56 -4.64
CA VAL A 45 12.36 9.93 -3.98
C VAL A 45 12.84 8.93 -2.92
N LEU A 46 13.85 8.13 -3.25
CA LEU A 46 14.47 7.19 -2.32
C LEU A 46 15.03 7.93 -1.09
N ASP A 47 15.76 9.02 -1.28
CA ASP A 47 16.31 9.84 -0.19
C ASP A 47 15.21 10.44 0.68
N SER A 48 14.15 10.95 0.06
CA SER A 48 12.99 11.48 0.78
C SER A 48 12.30 10.40 1.61
N VAL A 49 12.12 9.19 1.06
CA VAL A 49 11.54 8.05 1.80
C VAL A 49 12.44 7.62 2.96
N CYS A 50 13.75 7.49 2.72
CA CYS A 50 14.71 7.06 3.73
C CYS A 50 14.83 8.05 4.90
N SER A 51 14.77 9.35 4.60
CA SER A 51 14.79 10.42 5.62
C SER A 51 13.42 10.66 6.27
N GLY A 52 12.36 10.05 5.75
CA GLY A 52 10.99 10.22 6.23
C GLY A 52 10.30 11.50 5.73
N ALA A 53 10.95 12.29 4.87
CA ALA A 53 10.45 13.52 4.27
C ALA A 53 9.47 13.27 3.11
N VAL A 54 8.47 12.42 3.34
CA VAL A 54 7.39 12.11 2.39
C VAL A 54 6.03 12.36 3.04
N PRO A 55 4.97 12.62 2.25
CA PRO A 55 3.61 12.73 2.79
C PRO A 55 3.26 11.51 3.66
N TYR A 56 2.76 11.77 4.87
CA TYR A 56 2.44 10.76 5.88
C TYR A 56 3.63 9.94 6.43
N GLY A 57 4.86 10.38 6.17
CA GLY A 57 6.07 9.79 6.74
C GLY A 57 6.30 10.16 8.21
N PRO A 58 7.30 9.54 8.87
CA PRO A 58 8.21 8.53 8.33
C PRO A 58 7.51 7.19 8.01
N VAL A 59 7.85 6.59 6.86
CA VAL A 59 7.19 5.36 6.35
C VAL A 59 7.30 4.20 7.35
N TRP A 60 8.48 4.06 7.97
CA TRP A 60 8.77 2.97 8.90
C TRP A 60 7.89 3.06 10.15
N ASP A 61 7.77 4.26 10.72
CA ASP A 61 6.93 4.51 11.89
C ASP A 61 5.44 4.33 11.55
N HIS A 62 5.03 4.70 10.33
CA HIS A 62 3.69 4.46 9.83
C HIS A 62 3.38 2.94 9.82
N ILE A 63 4.23 2.13 9.19
CA ILE A 63 4.05 0.67 9.12
C ILE A 63 4.06 0.05 10.52
N LEU A 64 5.06 0.38 11.33
CA LEU A 64 5.21 -0.19 12.68
C LEU A 64 4.08 0.23 13.61
N GLY A 65 3.52 1.43 13.45
CA GLY A 65 2.36 1.89 14.19
C GLY A 65 1.14 0.99 13.96
N TYR A 66 0.85 0.67 12.71
CA TYR A 66 -0.26 -0.22 12.37
C TYR A 66 0.02 -1.68 12.73
N TRP A 67 1.26 -2.14 12.58
CA TRP A 67 1.68 -3.48 13.03
C TRP A 67 1.48 -3.69 14.54
N ARG A 68 1.93 -2.73 15.36
CA ARG A 68 1.71 -2.79 16.81
C ARG A 68 0.23 -2.70 17.17
N ALA A 69 -0.52 -1.87 16.45
CA ALA A 69 -1.95 -1.73 16.68
C ALA A 69 -2.76 -2.98 16.32
N SER A 70 -2.37 -3.73 15.29
CA SER A 70 -3.03 -5.00 14.94
C SER A 70 -2.76 -6.09 15.96
N ILE A 71 -1.57 -6.12 16.56
CA ILE A 71 -1.27 -7.02 17.68
C ILE A 71 -2.07 -6.64 18.93
N ALA A 72 -2.11 -5.34 19.26
CA ALA A 72 -2.76 -4.88 20.47
C ALA A 72 -4.31 -4.93 20.40
N ARG A 73 -4.89 -4.82 19.20
CA ARG A 73 -6.34 -4.76 18.97
C ARG A 73 -6.75 -5.53 17.70
N PRO A 74 -6.60 -6.86 17.68
CA PRO A 74 -6.84 -7.67 16.49
C PRO A 74 -8.27 -7.61 15.96
N ASP A 75 -9.26 -7.30 16.81
CA ASP A 75 -10.67 -7.13 16.41
C ASP A 75 -10.96 -5.75 15.77
N ALA A 76 -10.04 -4.79 15.90
CA ALA A 76 -10.21 -3.41 15.44
C ALA A 76 -9.19 -2.99 14.37
N VAL A 77 -8.02 -3.61 14.32
CA VAL A 77 -6.98 -3.30 13.33
C VAL A 77 -6.46 -4.59 12.70
N LEU A 78 -6.66 -4.70 11.39
CA LEU A 78 -6.16 -5.81 10.59
C LEU A 78 -4.90 -5.41 9.84
N PHE A 79 -3.79 -6.10 10.07
CA PHE A 79 -2.60 -6.03 9.22
C PHE A 79 -2.66 -7.19 8.22
N LEU A 80 -3.21 -6.90 7.03
CA LEU A 80 -3.68 -7.80 5.97
C LEU A 80 -3.58 -9.33 6.24
N ARG A 81 -4.67 -9.92 6.75
CA ARG A 81 -5.06 -11.33 6.57
C ARG A 81 -6.60 -11.44 6.66
N ASP A 82 -7.27 -12.16 5.76
CA ASP A 82 -8.70 -12.50 5.84
C ASP A 82 -9.69 -11.33 6.12
N LEU A 83 -9.94 -10.53 5.09
CA LEU A 83 -10.78 -9.33 5.15
C LEU A 83 -12.25 -9.62 5.50
N ALA A 84 -12.84 -10.67 4.91
CA ALA A 84 -14.27 -10.97 5.01
C ALA A 84 -14.67 -11.27 6.46
N ARG A 85 -13.92 -12.14 7.14
CA ARG A 85 -14.13 -12.40 8.57
C ARG A 85 -13.91 -11.15 9.40
N PHE A 86 -12.85 -10.39 9.11
CA PHE A 86 -12.54 -9.19 9.86
C PHE A 86 -13.64 -8.12 9.77
N VAL A 87 -14.26 -7.90 8.61
CA VAL A 87 -15.38 -6.93 8.49
C VAL A 87 -16.69 -7.46 9.08
N GLY A 88 -16.75 -8.73 9.49
CA GLY A 88 -17.94 -9.36 10.06
C GLY A 88 -18.91 -9.92 9.01
N LEU A 89 -18.41 -10.17 7.79
CA LEU A 89 -19.16 -10.75 6.68
C LEU A 89 -18.38 -11.95 6.12
N PRO A 90 -18.23 -13.04 6.89
CA PRO A 90 -17.63 -14.27 6.38
C PRO A 90 -18.51 -14.82 5.25
N PHE A 91 -17.88 -15.42 4.25
CA PHE A 91 -18.60 -16.14 3.21
C PHE A 91 -19.21 -17.42 3.79
N SER A 92 -20.42 -17.78 3.36
CA SER A 92 -21.01 -19.09 3.65
C SER A 92 -20.47 -20.16 2.70
N ASP A 93 -20.59 -21.43 3.09
CA ASP A 93 -20.19 -22.56 2.23
C ASP A 93 -20.94 -22.52 0.89
N GLU A 94 -22.22 -22.10 0.90
CA GLU A 94 -23.01 -21.95 -0.33
C GLU A 94 -22.51 -20.80 -1.22
N GLU A 95 -22.04 -19.69 -0.64
CA GLU A 95 -21.44 -18.58 -1.41
C GLU A 95 -20.09 -18.99 -2.01
N GLU A 96 -19.29 -19.75 -1.25
CA GLU A 96 -18.03 -20.30 -1.72
C GLU A 96 -18.27 -21.30 -2.86
N ASP A 97 -19.20 -22.24 -2.70
CA ASP A 97 -19.59 -23.22 -3.72
C ASP A 97 -20.21 -22.56 -4.97
N ALA A 98 -20.95 -21.45 -4.79
CA ALA A 98 -21.49 -20.66 -5.88
C ALA A 98 -20.42 -19.79 -6.60
N GLY A 99 -19.18 -19.76 -6.10
CA GLY A 99 -18.08 -19.04 -6.71
C GLY A 99 -18.04 -17.53 -6.42
N VAL A 100 -18.82 -17.04 -5.45
CA VAL A 100 -18.92 -15.60 -5.11
C VAL A 100 -17.55 -15.00 -4.81
N VAL A 101 -16.69 -15.72 -4.08
CA VAL A 101 -15.33 -15.29 -3.77
C VAL A 101 -14.51 -15.06 -5.06
N GLN A 102 -14.62 -15.97 -6.03
CA GLN A 102 -13.89 -15.86 -7.30
C GLN A 102 -14.42 -14.71 -8.15
N ASP A 103 -15.72 -14.46 -8.13
CA ASP A 103 -16.33 -13.32 -8.82
C ASP A 103 -15.88 -11.98 -8.22
N ILE A 104 -15.80 -11.88 -6.89
CA ILE A 104 -15.25 -10.69 -6.22
C ILE A 104 -13.77 -10.51 -6.57
N VAL A 105 -12.96 -11.58 -6.54
CA VAL A 105 -11.54 -11.52 -6.94
C VAL A 105 -11.40 -11.04 -8.38
N LYS A 106 -12.23 -11.55 -9.29
CA LYS A 106 -12.25 -11.15 -10.70
C LYS A 106 -12.66 -9.68 -10.86
N LEU A 107 -13.71 -9.24 -10.17
CA LEU A 107 -14.19 -7.85 -10.18
C LEU A 107 -13.14 -6.88 -9.65
N CYS A 108 -12.44 -7.25 -8.58
CA CYS A 108 -11.38 -6.44 -7.98
C CYS A 108 -10.01 -6.62 -8.65
N SER A 109 -9.91 -7.48 -9.66
CA SER A 109 -8.63 -7.78 -10.31
C SER A 109 -8.08 -6.56 -11.05
N PHE A 110 -6.75 -6.42 -11.05
CA PHE A 110 -6.08 -5.32 -11.75
C PHE A 110 -6.45 -5.27 -13.24
N GLY A 111 -6.51 -6.44 -13.90
CA GLY A 111 -6.88 -6.54 -15.31
C GLY A 111 -8.33 -6.13 -15.60
N HIS A 112 -9.24 -6.33 -14.66
CA HIS A 112 -10.62 -5.87 -14.78
C HIS A 112 -10.76 -4.37 -14.49
N LEU A 113 -10.14 -3.88 -13.40
CA LEU A 113 -10.29 -2.50 -12.95
C LEU A 113 -9.58 -1.48 -13.84
N LYS A 114 -8.37 -1.79 -14.33
CA LYS A 114 -7.54 -0.86 -15.11
C LYS A 114 -8.23 -0.28 -16.37
N PRO A 115 -8.89 -1.09 -17.23
CA PRO A 115 -9.50 -0.55 -18.45
C PRO A 115 -10.83 0.18 -18.23
N LEU A 116 -11.46 0.10 -17.05
CA LEU A 116 -12.75 0.75 -16.79
C LEU A 116 -12.65 2.26 -17.01
N GLU A 117 -13.65 2.84 -17.68
CA GLU A 117 -13.69 4.27 -18.02
C GLU A 117 -13.47 5.17 -16.79
N ALA A 118 -14.04 4.78 -15.65
CA ALA A 118 -13.88 5.47 -14.38
C ALA A 118 -12.42 5.60 -13.92
N ASN A 119 -11.55 4.68 -14.34
CA ASN A 119 -10.14 4.57 -13.98
C ASN A 119 -9.18 4.94 -15.11
N SER A 120 -9.61 4.96 -16.37
CA SER A 120 -8.77 5.20 -17.54
C SER A 120 -8.95 6.59 -18.16
N THR A 121 -9.98 7.35 -17.76
CA THR A 121 -10.28 8.67 -18.34
C THR A 121 -10.31 9.78 -17.30
N GLY A 122 -9.95 10.99 -17.73
CA GLY A 122 -9.97 12.19 -16.88
C GLY A 122 -8.81 12.29 -15.88
N GLN A 123 -8.95 13.22 -14.93
CA GLN A 123 -7.95 13.53 -13.92
C GLN A 123 -8.42 13.12 -12.52
N LEU A 124 -7.46 12.90 -11.63
CA LEU A 124 -7.69 12.54 -10.23
C LEU A 124 -8.19 13.75 -9.43
N ASP A 125 -7.55 14.89 -9.63
CA ASP A 125 -7.82 16.13 -8.90
C ASP A 125 -7.80 17.33 -9.87
N PRO A 126 -8.75 18.29 -9.77
CA PRO A 126 -8.78 19.47 -10.63
C PRO A 126 -7.58 20.42 -10.47
N LEU A 127 -6.92 20.41 -9.31
CA LEU A 127 -5.79 21.29 -8.96
C LEU A 127 -4.44 20.63 -9.23
N VAL A 128 -4.38 19.29 -9.19
CA VAL A 128 -3.16 18.51 -9.47
C VAL A 128 -3.46 17.53 -10.60
N PRO A 129 -3.05 17.84 -11.86
CA PRO A 129 -3.52 17.17 -13.06
C PRO A 129 -2.87 15.80 -13.27
N VAL A 130 -3.11 14.86 -12.36
CA VAL A 130 -2.68 13.45 -12.49
C VAL A 130 -3.77 12.68 -13.24
N PRO A 131 -3.47 12.06 -14.39
CA PRO A 131 -4.42 11.19 -15.10
C PRO A 131 -4.88 10.03 -14.21
N ARG A 132 -6.16 9.64 -14.28
CA ARG A 132 -6.64 8.50 -13.47
C ARG A 132 -5.94 7.19 -13.80
N GLU A 133 -5.53 7.01 -15.05
CA GLU A 133 -4.76 5.84 -15.50
C GLU A 133 -3.43 5.68 -14.75
N ALA A 134 -2.87 6.76 -14.19
CA ALA A 134 -1.65 6.73 -13.39
C ALA A 134 -1.79 5.87 -12.12
N LEU A 135 -3.02 5.68 -11.61
CA LEU A 135 -3.31 4.79 -10.49
C LEU A 135 -3.10 3.30 -10.84
N PHE A 136 -3.15 2.95 -12.12
CA PHE A 136 -3.09 1.57 -12.61
C PHE A 136 -1.86 1.34 -13.51
N ARG A 137 -0.66 1.36 -12.90
CA ARG A 137 0.61 1.18 -13.62
C ARG A 137 0.87 -0.26 -14.10
N LYS A 138 1.46 -1.13 -13.27
CA LYS A 138 1.81 -2.52 -13.61
C LYS A 138 1.09 -3.58 -12.76
N GLY A 139 0.82 -3.31 -11.48
CA GLY A 139 0.11 -4.25 -10.60
C GLY A 139 0.90 -5.53 -10.27
N VAL A 140 2.24 -5.48 -10.29
CA VAL A 140 3.11 -6.63 -10.01
C VAL A 140 4.05 -6.36 -8.83
N ALA A 141 4.50 -7.45 -8.18
CA ALA A 141 5.54 -7.42 -7.15
C ALA A 141 6.93 -7.67 -7.77
N GLY A 142 7.97 -7.13 -7.16
CA GLY A 142 9.36 -7.26 -7.59
C GLY A 142 9.77 -6.35 -8.75
N ASP A 143 8.93 -5.40 -9.16
CA ASP A 143 9.25 -4.49 -10.25
C ASP A 143 10.40 -3.55 -9.90
N TRP A 144 10.65 -3.33 -8.60
CA TRP A 144 11.80 -2.57 -8.12
C TRP A 144 13.14 -3.00 -8.73
N ALA A 145 13.30 -4.29 -9.05
CA ALA A 145 14.53 -4.84 -9.63
C ALA A 145 14.83 -4.28 -11.03
N ASN A 146 13.82 -3.77 -11.74
CA ASN A 146 13.98 -3.16 -13.06
C ASN A 146 14.40 -1.67 -13.00
N HIS A 147 14.39 -1.07 -11.80
CA HIS A 147 14.50 0.37 -11.63
C HIS A 147 15.59 0.79 -10.64
N MET A 148 15.80 0.01 -9.58
CA MET A 148 16.79 0.29 -8.55
C MET A 148 18.14 -0.33 -8.88
N THR A 149 19.22 0.38 -8.54
CA THR A 149 20.55 -0.25 -8.48
C THR A 149 20.65 -1.16 -7.25
N PRO A 150 21.58 -2.13 -7.24
CA PRO A 150 21.81 -2.98 -6.06
C PRO A 150 22.07 -2.18 -4.78
N GLU A 151 22.77 -1.04 -4.88
CA GLU A 151 23.07 -0.17 -3.74
C GLU A 151 21.81 0.49 -3.17
N MET A 152 20.90 0.95 -4.05
CA MET A 152 19.61 1.53 -3.64
C MET A 152 18.75 0.50 -2.91
N ALA A 153 18.66 -0.72 -3.47
CA ALA A 153 17.91 -1.82 -2.88
C ALA A 153 18.49 -2.20 -1.50
N ARG A 154 19.81 -2.39 -1.42
CA ARG A 154 20.50 -2.76 -0.18
C ARG A 154 20.29 -1.72 0.91
N ARG A 155 20.33 -0.43 0.59
CA ARG A 155 20.09 0.64 1.57
C ARG A 155 18.69 0.53 2.20
N LEU A 156 17.66 0.23 1.42
CA LEU A 156 16.32 0.02 1.95
C LEU A 156 16.25 -1.24 2.80
N ASP A 157 16.88 -2.33 2.36
CA ASP A 157 16.91 -3.57 3.13
C ASP A 157 17.59 -3.39 4.49
N GLU A 158 18.70 -2.65 4.54
CA GLU A 158 19.41 -2.30 5.78
C GLU A 158 18.54 -1.46 6.73
N ILE A 159 17.85 -0.44 6.20
CA ILE A 159 16.93 0.40 7.01
C ILE A 159 15.77 -0.43 7.55
N VAL A 160 15.17 -1.28 6.72
CA VAL A 160 14.04 -2.14 7.14
C VAL A 160 14.52 -3.12 8.20
N ALA A 161 15.67 -3.76 8.01
CA ALA A 161 16.25 -4.65 9.01
C ALA A 161 16.52 -3.93 10.33
N ASP A 162 17.17 -2.76 10.32
CA ASP A 162 17.42 -1.96 11.51
C ASP A 162 16.13 -1.54 12.22
N LYS A 163 15.11 -1.10 11.49
CA LYS A 163 13.86 -0.64 12.11
C LYS A 163 12.98 -1.78 12.62
N PHE A 164 13.01 -2.95 11.96
CA PHE A 164 12.01 -4.01 12.14
C PHE A 164 12.59 -5.22 12.90
N HIS A 165 13.90 -5.30 13.14
CA HIS A 165 14.54 -6.46 13.77
C HIS A 165 13.87 -6.92 15.08
N ALA A 166 13.37 -5.99 15.89
CA ALA A 166 12.77 -6.29 17.19
C ALA A 166 11.26 -6.58 17.15
N THR A 167 10.61 -6.48 15.99
CA THR A 167 9.13 -6.50 15.89
C THR A 167 8.56 -7.80 15.34
N GLY A 168 9.42 -8.67 14.80
CA GLY A 168 9.01 -9.90 14.11
C GLY A 168 8.32 -9.68 12.76
N LEU A 169 8.17 -8.43 12.32
CA LEU A 169 7.60 -8.10 11.01
C LEU A 169 8.67 -8.26 9.93
N THR A 170 8.41 -9.15 8.97
CA THR A 170 9.28 -9.38 7.81
C THR A 170 8.49 -9.21 6.52
N PHE A 171 9.15 -8.68 5.49
CA PHE A 171 8.62 -8.68 4.12
C PHE A 171 9.07 -9.94 3.39
N GLN A 172 8.19 -10.49 2.56
CA GLN A 172 8.51 -11.59 1.64
C GLN A 172 8.96 -11.03 0.29
#